data_AF-A0A1Q7HQF3-F1
#
_entry.id   AF-A0A1Q7HQF3-F1
#
_cell.length_a   1.000
_cell.length_b   1.000
_cell.length_c   1.000
_cell.angle_alpha   90.00
_cell.angle_beta   90.00
_cell.angle_gamma   90.00
#
_symmetry.space_group_name_H-M   'P 1'
#
loop_
_entity.id
_entity.type
_entity.pdbx_description
1 polymer ?
#
loop_
_entity_poly.entity_id
_entity_poly.type
_entity_poly.pdbx_seq_one_letter_code
_entity_poly.pdbx_strand_id
1 'polypeptide(L)'
;MTFLKMVVHAALAGIYGGLVAAVLLLLDNPGPDAFRGGGWLATALPVVALLYAVAAAVVWPLLYSTMRFFASHPLHLPWLSLRYLVAFHVVNTAVILAAGWLTLSGYRSAFAPRDAERLTDACLRLSVAWAWGAAVSVLPGLRHRAWAQGWAGALALTALLAAPGGLAGRSGDTVVDRALPPAPDSLVDGGRTTPAGPSAAAARRVLLLNFDGADLDTVLTMHAQGKLPGFARLIQEGAYGRLSSVLPCDAPVTRATLVTGAMPHRHGVRSAQARRLLGGGPWIAVVPPGIGFDLLLSPFVTKHSADVSDRTAPALWEIAVRTDGIGEAAGWDVDLDAAGPAPPLSKGQAPDWVGDLLDPDALRLKEAAARALVSEVARSGATDAAVLGALRGVEGETGHGIAAFSFPGLDRLAHVFLRYARPGDFGNVSGREIDLYGPVLERYYRRIDGIIGKALQSAGNEGFVFVTATHGIEIASIPRRLRAELTGGERLSGVHDRAPEGFLFVHGPDVMRGRVFGRGSIVDVAPTALYASGLPVARDSDGSILAGIFSESFTSSHPVTVIRTYGERTGPPTDG
;
A
#
# COMPACT_ATOMS: atom_id res chain seq x y z
N MET A 1 15.46 40.60 19.37
CA MET A 1 15.11 39.93 20.65
C MET A 1 13.78 39.17 20.61
N THR A 2 12.67 39.71 20.11
CA THR A 2 11.37 38.99 20.09
C THR A 2 11.41 37.66 19.34
N PHE A 3 12.12 37.59 18.20
CA PHE A 3 12.34 36.35 17.46
C PHE A 3 12.98 35.25 18.32
N LEU A 4 14.11 35.54 18.96
CA LEU A 4 14.81 34.60 19.83
C LEU A 4 13.93 34.09 20.98
N LYS A 5 13.07 34.94 21.55
CA LYS A 5 12.12 34.51 22.59
C LYS A 5 11.05 33.56 22.03
N MET A 6 10.59 33.76 20.80
CA MET A 6 9.66 32.82 20.15
C MET A 6 10.32 31.47 19.89
N VAL A 7 11.59 31.47 19.47
CA VAL A 7 12.40 30.25 19.28
C VAL A 7 12.40 29.40 20.56
N VAL A 8 12.60 30.00 21.74
CA VAL A 8 12.57 29.25 23.02
C VAL A 8 11.21 28.59 23.28
N HIS A 9 10.10 29.30 23.11
CA HIS A 9 8.77 28.73 23.34
C HIS A 9 8.44 27.64 22.32
N ALA A 10 8.77 27.86 21.06
CA ALA A 10 8.56 26.92 19.98
C ALA A 10 9.42 25.65 20.14
N ALA A 11 10.67 25.78 20.61
CA ALA A 11 11.53 24.64 20.93
C ALA A 11 10.94 23.77 22.05
N LEU A 12 10.51 24.39 23.16
CA LEU A 12 9.89 23.66 24.28
C LEU A 12 8.59 22.94 23.87
N ALA A 13 7.73 23.62 23.10
CA ALA A 13 6.55 22.99 22.50
C ALA A 13 6.90 21.87 21.51
N GLY A 14 8.01 22.05 20.79
CA GLY A 14 8.56 21.08 19.83
C GLY A 14 9.07 19.81 20.50
N ILE A 15 9.67 19.89 21.69
CA ILE A 15 10.05 18.71 22.49
C ILE A 15 8.82 17.86 22.78
N TYR A 16 7.74 18.46 23.29
CA TYR A 16 6.49 17.74 23.54
C TYR A 16 5.94 17.13 22.25
N GLY A 17 5.91 17.89 21.14
CA GLY A 17 5.44 17.37 19.86
C GLY A 17 6.27 16.20 19.36
N GLY A 18 7.60 16.27 19.45
CA GLY A 18 8.48 15.18 19.08
C GLY A 18 8.27 13.92 19.93
N LEU A 19 7.96 14.06 21.21
CA LEU A 19 7.56 12.93 22.07
C LEU A 19 6.23 12.33 21.62
N VAL A 20 5.24 13.15 21.27
CA VAL A 20 3.96 12.65 20.69
C VAL A 20 4.22 11.91 19.39
N ALA A 21 5.01 12.48 18.47
CA ALA A 21 5.34 11.85 17.19
C ALA A 21 6.01 10.49 17.39
N ALA A 22 6.91 10.38 18.35
CA ALA A 22 7.58 9.12 18.65
C ALA A 22 6.68 8.09 19.34
N VAL A 23 5.73 8.52 20.19
CA VAL A 23 4.69 7.61 20.72
C VAL A 23 3.80 7.09 19.59
N LEU A 24 3.41 7.94 18.64
CA LEU A 24 2.66 7.49 17.46
C LEU A 24 3.48 6.50 16.64
N LEU A 25 4.76 6.78 16.33
CA LEU A 25 5.63 5.86 15.62
C LEU A 25 5.77 4.49 16.30
N LEU A 26 5.81 4.46 17.63
CA LEU A 26 5.84 3.23 18.42
C LEU A 26 4.53 2.45 18.29
N LEU A 27 3.39 3.11 18.41
CA LEU A 27 2.08 2.49 18.25
C LEU A 27 1.81 2.04 16.82
N ASP A 28 2.38 2.76 15.84
CA ASP A 28 2.26 2.46 14.42
C ASP A 28 3.13 1.25 14.00
N ASN A 29 4.11 0.86 14.82
CA ASN A 29 5.03 -0.24 14.51
C ASN A 29 5.16 -1.21 15.69
N PRO A 30 4.05 -1.91 16.03
CA PRO A 30 4.07 -2.90 17.10
C PRO A 30 4.94 -4.10 16.67
N GLY A 31 5.88 -4.51 17.51
CA GLY A 31 6.72 -5.68 17.25
C GLY A 31 7.37 -6.22 18.52
N PRO A 32 7.67 -7.53 18.60
CA PRO A 32 8.33 -8.13 19.76
C PRO A 32 9.67 -7.47 20.09
N ASP A 33 10.39 -6.97 19.08
CA ASP A 33 11.69 -6.29 19.26
C ASP A 33 11.56 -4.82 19.67
N ALA A 34 10.40 -4.19 19.44
CA ALA A 34 10.14 -2.82 19.88
C ALA A 34 10.12 -2.72 21.43
N PHE A 35 9.90 -3.83 22.14
CA PHE A 35 9.78 -3.86 23.60
C PHE A 35 10.86 -4.69 24.30
N ARG A 36 11.46 -5.68 23.61
CA ARG A 36 12.46 -6.57 24.23
C ARG A 36 13.83 -5.92 24.45
N GLY A 37 14.12 -4.80 23.79
CA GLY A 37 15.45 -4.18 23.83
C GLY A 37 15.66 -3.07 24.87
N GLY A 38 14.62 -2.34 25.30
CA GLY A 38 14.69 -1.16 26.19
C GLY A 38 15.55 0.03 25.70
N GLY A 39 16.74 -0.24 25.15
CA GLY A 39 17.75 0.70 24.70
C GLY A 39 17.41 1.43 23.41
N TRP A 40 16.70 0.83 22.45
CA TRP A 40 16.35 1.55 21.22
C TRP A 40 15.36 2.70 21.50
N LEU A 41 14.35 2.47 22.35
CA LEU A 41 13.43 3.53 22.78
C LEU A 41 14.20 4.64 23.50
N ALA A 42 15.17 4.27 24.34
CA ALA A 42 16.01 5.21 25.06
C ALA A 42 16.96 6.02 24.13
N THR A 43 17.35 5.50 22.97
CA THR A 43 18.28 6.17 22.04
C THR A 43 17.59 6.89 20.87
N ALA A 44 16.50 6.33 20.33
CA ALA A 44 15.76 6.90 19.21
C ALA A 44 14.82 8.05 19.63
N LEU A 45 14.12 7.90 20.76
CA LEU A 45 13.14 8.87 21.25
C LEU A 45 13.75 10.27 21.48
N PRO A 46 14.93 10.41 22.12
CA PRO A 46 15.56 11.72 22.29
C PRO A 46 15.96 12.36 20.96
N VAL A 47 16.42 11.57 19.98
CA VAL A 47 16.80 12.08 18.65
C VAL A 47 15.58 12.61 17.91
N VAL A 48 14.48 11.85 17.88
CA VAL A 48 13.21 12.31 17.30
C VAL A 48 12.72 13.57 18.02
N ALA A 49 12.69 13.56 19.36
CA ALA A 49 12.25 14.72 20.15
C ALA A 49 13.10 15.97 19.90
N LEU A 50 14.42 15.82 19.84
CA LEU A 50 15.35 16.92 19.59
C LEU A 50 15.20 17.50 18.18
N LEU A 51 15.12 16.65 17.15
CA LEU A 51 15.00 17.12 15.77
C LEU A 51 13.66 17.83 15.53
N TYR A 52 12.56 17.33 16.12
CA TYR A 52 11.27 18.04 16.07
C TYR A 52 11.28 19.32 16.89
N ALA A 53 12.02 19.38 18.01
CA ALA A 53 12.21 20.61 18.76
C ALA A 53 12.95 21.67 17.93
N VAL A 54 14.03 21.29 17.25
CA VAL A 54 14.78 22.17 16.35
C VAL A 54 13.91 22.62 15.17
N ALA A 55 13.17 21.69 14.55
CA ALA A 55 12.26 22.02 13.45
C ALA A 55 11.19 23.03 13.89
N ALA A 56 10.52 22.79 15.03
CA ALA A 56 9.53 23.70 15.59
C ALA A 56 10.14 25.08 15.91
N ALA A 57 11.35 25.10 16.46
CA ALA A 57 12.10 26.31 16.81
C ALA A 57 12.44 27.19 15.59
N VAL A 58 12.47 26.62 14.38
CA VAL A 58 12.71 27.34 13.13
C VAL A 58 11.40 27.67 12.41
N VAL A 59 10.56 26.67 12.16
CA VAL A 59 9.37 26.77 11.30
C VAL A 59 8.35 27.75 11.90
N TRP A 60 7.99 27.60 13.18
CA TRP A 60 6.89 28.39 13.74
C TRP A 60 7.25 29.87 13.92
N PRO A 61 8.44 30.25 14.43
CA PRO A 61 8.83 31.65 14.49
C PRO A 61 8.97 32.31 13.11
N LEU A 62 9.43 31.58 12.10
CA LEU A 62 9.50 32.07 10.73
C LEU A 62 8.10 32.31 10.16
N LEU A 63 7.20 31.31 10.24
CA LEU A 63 5.82 31.42 9.79
C LEU A 63 5.09 32.57 10.48
N TYR A 64 5.26 32.69 11.80
CA TYR A 64 4.70 33.79 12.56
C TYR A 64 5.25 35.15 12.10
N SER A 65 6.56 35.26 11.85
CA SER A 65 7.17 36.51 11.37
C SER A 65 6.65 36.89 9.99
N THR A 66 6.44 35.93 9.10
CA THR A 66 5.84 36.12 7.77
C THR A 66 4.38 36.55 7.86
N MET A 67 3.56 35.92 8.72
CA MET A 67 2.17 36.36 8.93
C MET A 67 2.11 37.75 9.56
N ARG A 68 3.05 38.07 10.46
CA ARG A 68 3.13 39.36 11.14
C ARG A 68 3.67 40.48 10.26
N PHE A 69 4.38 40.19 9.17
CA PHE A 69 4.70 41.17 8.14
C PHE A 69 3.44 41.91 7.64
N PHE A 70 2.27 41.26 7.71
CA PHE A 70 0.97 41.82 7.38
C PHE A 70 0.19 42.41 8.58
N ALA A 71 0.76 42.44 9.80
CA ALA A 71 0.09 42.89 11.03
C ALA A 71 0.76 44.11 11.67
N SER A 72 -0.04 45.07 12.15
CA SER A 72 0.40 46.42 12.52
C SER A 72 0.87 46.62 13.99
N HIS A 73 0.81 45.61 14.86
CA HIS A 73 1.05 45.79 16.30
C HIS A 73 2.35 45.15 16.83
N PRO A 74 3.09 45.83 17.73
CA PRO A 74 4.30 45.29 18.36
C PRO A 74 4.00 44.19 19.39
N LEU A 75 4.64 43.02 19.24
CA LEU A 75 4.51 41.91 20.18
C LEU A 75 5.57 42.01 21.30
N HIS A 76 5.10 42.11 22.54
CA HIS A 76 5.93 41.99 23.74
C HIS A 76 5.90 40.55 24.26
N LEU A 77 6.99 39.81 24.02
CA LEU A 77 7.17 38.45 24.52
C LEU A 77 8.13 38.47 25.74
N PRO A 78 7.75 37.88 26.90
CA PRO A 78 8.72 37.52 27.93
C PRO A 78 9.56 36.32 27.50
N TRP A 79 10.61 35.98 28.26
CA TRP A 79 11.46 34.81 27.96
C TRP A 79 10.77 33.48 28.20
N LEU A 80 9.87 33.41 29.19
CA LEU A 80 9.04 32.24 29.45
C LEU A 80 7.62 32.69 29.80
N SER A 81 6.64 32.12 29.12
CA SER A 81 5.23 32.37 29.37
C SER A 81 4.41 31.15 29.01
N LEU A 82 3.65 30.66 29.99
CA LEU A 82 2.73 29.55 29.82
C LEU A 82 1.69 29.82 28.72
N ARG A 83 1.23 31.07 28.56
CA ARG A 83 0.31 31.46 27.50
C ARG A 83 0.86 31.12 26.11
N TYR A 84 2.07 31.59 25.82
CA TYR A 84 2.67 31.41 24.50
C TYR A 84 3.17 29.96 24.33
N LEU A 85 3.64 29.32 25.39
CA LEU A 85 4.01 27.91 25.37
C LEU A 85 2.82 27.02 25.00
N VAL A 86 1.67 27.22 25.64
CA VAL A 86 0.43 26.48 25.35
C VAL A 86 -0.04 26.76 23.90
N ALA A 87 0.04 28.00 23.42
CA ALA A 87 -0.32 28.32 22.04
C ALA A 87 0.58 27.62 21.01
N PHE A 88 1.90 27.64 21.19
CA PHE A 88 2.83 26.90 20.32
C PHE A 88 2.62 25.39 20.42
N HIS A 89 2.36 24.86 21.62
CA HIS A 89 2.02 23.45 21.82
C HIS A 89 0.77 23.05 21.03
N VAL A 90 -0.32 23.83 21.10
CA VAL A 90 -1.56 23.54 20.36
C VAL A 90 -1.31 23.51 18.86
N VAL A 91 -0.61 24.50 18.30
CA VAL A 91 -0.33 24.56 16.85
C VAL A 91 0.56 23.38 16.43
N ASN A 92 1.63 23.11 17.18
CA ASN A 92 2.58 22.05 16.87
C ASN A 92 1.94 20.65 16.97
N THR A 93 1.21 20.38 18.05
CA THR A 93 0.58 19.09 18.29
C THR A 93 -0.63 18.85 17.39
N ALA A 94 -1.30 19.90 16.89
CA ALA A 94 -2.40 19.75 15.92
C ALA A 94 -1.96 19.01 14.65
N VAL A 95 -0.79 19.35 14.10
CA VAL A 95 -0.25 18.70 12.88
C VAL A 95 0.04 17.22 13.14
N ILE A 96 0.64 16.91 14.29
CA ILE A 96 1.02 15.55 14.66
C ILE A 96 -0.21 14.69 14.97
N LEU A 97 -1.24 15.27 15.62
CA LEU A 97 -2.50 14.57 15.86
C LEU A 97 -3.29 14.33 14.59
N ALA A 98 -3.34 15.31 13.69
CA ALA A 98 -3.94 15.13 12.38
C ALA A 98 -3.24 13.98 11.63
N ALA A 99 -1.91 13.87 11.71
CA ALA A 99 -1.16 12.76 11.14
C ALA A 99 -1.56 11.41 11.75
N GLY A 100 -1.68 11.30 13.09
CA GLY A 100 -2.13 10.07 13.75
C GLY A 100 -3.53 9.62 13.31
N TRP A 101 -4.48 10.55 13.19
CA TRP A 101 -5.81 10.25 12.67
C TRP A 101 -5.80 9.87 11.19
N LEU A 102 -4.95 10.53 10.38
CA LEU A 102 -4.75 10.16 8.98
C LEU A 102 -4.15 8.75 8.87
N THR A 103 -3.20 8.36 9.72
CA THR A 103 -2.68 6.99 9.80
C THR A 103 -3.80 6.00 10.09
N LEU A 104 -4.64 6.24 11.09
CA LEU A 104 -5.79 5.37 11.40
C LEU A 104 -6.77 5.24 10.22
N SER A 105 -6.94 6.29 9.43
CA SER A 105 -7.83 6.26 8.25
C SER A 105 -7.21 5.55 7.05
N GLY A 106 -5.91 5.71 6.82
CA GLY A 106 -5.22 5.27 5.60
C GLY A 106 -4.35 4.02 5.77
N TYR A 107 -4.13 3.55 7.00
CA TYR A 107 -3.29 2.38 7.29
C TYR A 107 -4.00 1.38 8.21
N ARG A 108 -5.32 1.47 8.39
CA ARG A 108 -6.07 0.59 9.31
C ARG A 108 -5.79 -0.89 9.10
N SER A 109 -5.72 -1.32 7.84
CA SER A 109 -5.43 -2.70 7.42
C SER A 109 -4.00 -3.16 7.72
N ALA A 110 -3.08 -2.21 7.92
CA ALA A 110 -1.71 -2.46 8.39
C ALA A 110 -1.61 -2.64 9.91
N PHE A 111 -2.72 -2.57 10.65
CA PHE A 111 -2.74 -2.84 12.09
C PHE A 111 -3.58 -4.05 12.42
N ALA A 112 -3.10 -4.87 13.36
CA ALA A 112 -3.98 -5.82 14.02
C ALA A 112 -5.10 -5.05 14.76
N PRO A 113 -6.32 -5.60 14.90
CA PRO A 113 -7.44 -4.89 15.50
C PRO A 113 -7.12 -4.25 16.86
N ARG A 114 -6.37 -4.97 17.71
CA ARG A 114 -5.93 -4.48 19.03
C ARG A 114 -4.97 -3.30 18.95
N ASP A 115 -4.06 -3.29 17.97
CA ASP A 115 -3.10 -2.20 17.81
C ASP A 115 -3.77 -0.95 17.21
N ALA A 116 -4.72 -1.15 16.30
CA ALA A 116 -5.58 -0.07 15.82
C ALA A 116 -6.40 0.56 16.96
N GLU A 117 -6.96 -0.24 17.87
CA GLU A 117 -7.67 0.24 19.06
C GLU A 117 -6.74 1.04 19.98
N ARG A 118 -5.54 0.54 20.27
CA ARG A 118 -4.53 1.26 21.07
C ARG A 118 -4.15 2.61 20.46
N LEU A 119 -3.92 2.65 19.16
CA LEU A 119 -3.62 3.90 18.44
C LEU A 119 -4.82 4.86 18.46
N THR A 120 -6.04 4.34 18.32
CA THR A 120 -7.29 5.12 18.42
C THR A 120 -7.43 5.74 19.81
N ASP A 121 -7.25 4.95 20.87
CA ASP A 121 -7.30 5.41 22.26
C ASP A 121 -6.25 6.48 22.57
N ALA A 122 -5.03 6.31 22.05
CA ALA A 122 -3.96 7.29 22.21
C ALA A 122 -4.33 8.61 21.50
N CYS A 123 -4.79 8.53 20.25
CA CYS A 123 -5.24 9.69 19.50
C CYS A 123 -6.41 10.41 20.19
N LEU A 124 -7.41 9.68 20.69
CA LEU A 124 -8.54 10.25 21.44
C LEU A 124 -8.09 10.99 22.69
N ARG A 125 -7.25 10.37 23.54
CA ARG A 125 -6.74 11.00 24.77
C ARG A 125 -5.96 12.27 24.47
N LEU A 126 -5.07 12.21 23.48
CA LEU A 126 -4.30 13.36 23.05
C LEU A 126 -5.18 14.45 22.43
N SER A 127 -6.21 14.09 21.66
CA SER A 127 -7.19 15.03 21.10
C SER A 127 -8.01 15.73 22.18
N VAL A 128 -8.43 15.04 23.23
CA VAL A 128 -9.15 15.64 24.37
C VAL A 128 -8.24 16.63 25.12
N ALA A 129 -7.00 16.24 25.42
CA ALA A 129 -6.02 17.13 26.05
C ALA A 129 -5.70 18.35 25.18
N TRP A 130 -5.55 18.14 23.87
CA TRP A 130 -5.34 19.19 22.89
C TRP A 130 -6.51 20.16 22.80
N ALA A 131 -7.76 19.66 22.81
CA ALA A 131 -8.96 20.48 22.76
C ALA A 131 -9.04 21.44 23.95
N TRP A 132 -8.68 20.98 25.15
CA TRP A 132 -8.56 21.85 26.32
C TRP A 132 -7.46 22.91 26.14
N GLY A 133 -6.27 22.53 25.65
CA GLY A 133 -5.21 23.48 25.33
C GLY A 133 -5.63 24.53 24.30
N ALA A 134 -6.38 24.14 23.27
CA ALA A 134 -6.92 25.02 22.25
C ALA A 134 -7.96 25.99 22.84
N ALA A 135 -8.88 25.49 23.67
CA ALA A 135 -9.85 26.33 24.38
C ALA A 135 -9.15 27.36 25.28
N VAL A 136 -8.12 26.95 26.04
CA VAL A 136 -7.30 27.86 26.86
C VAL A 136 -6.57 28.90 25.99
N SER A 137 -6.14 28.54 24.77
CA SER A 137 -5.43 29.47 23.88
C SER A 137 -6.34 30.52 23.24
N VAL A 138 -7.59 30.16 22.92
CA VAL A 138 -8.52 31.02 22.16
C VAL A 138 -9.45 31.81 23.07
N LEU A 139 -9.99 31.21 24.14
CA LEU A 139 -11.04 31.82 24.95
C LEU A 139 -10.48 32.96 25.84
N PRO A 140 -10.97 34.21 25.70
CA PRO A 140 -10.47 35.34 26.48
C PRO A 140 -10.54 35.13 28.00
N GLY A 141 -11.58 34.43 28.47
CA GLY A 141 -11.79 34.12 29.88
C GLY A 141 -10.78 33.13 30.46
N LEU A 142 -10.10 32.33 29.63
CA LEU A 142 -9.16 31.29 30.06
C LEU A 142 -7.71 31.63 29.75
N ARG A 143 -7.43 32.30 28.62
CA ARG A 143 -6.07 32.53 28.11
C ARG A 143 -5.13 33.33 29.01
N HIS A 144 -5.69 34.04 29.98
CA HIS A 144 -4.93 34.83 30.96
C HIS A 144 -4.87 34.17 32.35
N ARG A 145 -5.55 33.03 32.56
CA ARG A 145 -5.63 32.35 33.85
C ARG A 145 -4.52 31.30 33.97
N ALA A 146 -3.60 31.52 34.92
CA ALA A 146 -2.45 30.62 35.13
C ALA A 146 -2.86 29.18 35.47
N TRP A 147 -3.92 28.98 36.26
CA TRP A 147 -4.42 27.64 36.57
C TRP A 147 -4.88 26.90 35.31
N ALA A 148 -5.59 27.58 34.41
CA ALA A 148 -6.10 26.96 33.18
C ALA A 148 -4.95 26.54 32.24
N GLN A 149 -3.92 27.38 32.15
CA GLN A 149 -2.69 27.07 31.41
C GLN A 149 -1.91 25.91 32.05
N GLY A 150 -1.82 25.88 33.38
CA GLY A 150 -1.19 24.78 34.12
C GLY A 150 -1.89 23.45 33.89
N TRP A 151 -3.23 23.44 33.94
CA TRP A 151 -4.03 22.26 33.61
C TRP A 151 -3.90 21.82 32.16
N ALA A 152 -3.73 22.76 31.22
CA ALA A 152 -3.44 22.40 29.83
C ALA A 152 -2.13 21.64 29.68
N GLY A 153 -1.06 22.09 30.35
CA GLY A 153 0.20 21.37 30.38
C GLY A 153 0.09 20.01 31.09
N ALA A 154 -0.59 19.97 32.24
CA ALA A 154 -0.76 18.74 33.02
C ALA A 154 -1.54 17.67 32.23
N LEU A 155 -2.68 18.02 31.64
CA LEU A 155 -3.49 17.10 30.83
C LEU A 155 -2.73 16.61 29.60
N ALA A 156 -1.97 17.47 28.93
CA ALA A 156 -1.12 17.08 27.81
C ALA A 156 -0.07 16.04 28.24
N LEU A 157 0.65 16.29 29.32
CA LEU A 157 1.64 15.34 29.86
C LEU A 157 0.99 14.03 30.31
N THR A 158 -0.15 14.08 31.00
CA THR A 158 -0.89 12.88 31.40
C THR A 158 -1.36 12.07 30.19
N ALA A 159 -1.89 12.71 29.15
CA ALA A 159 -2.30 12.03 27.92
C ALA A 159 -1.12 11.36 27.21
N LEU A 160 0.03 12.05 27.12
CA LEU A 160 1.26 11.50 26.55
C LEU A 160 1.79 10.30 27.34
N LEU A 161 1.82 10.38 28.68
CA LEU A 161 2.32 9.30 29.54
C LEU A 161 1.36 8.10 29.59
N ALA A 162 0.05 8.33 29.43
CA ALA A 162 -0.95 7.28 29.40
C ALA A 162 -1.08 6.59 28.04
N ALA A 163 -0.62 7.22 26.95
CA ALA A 163 -0.72 6.68 25.59
C ALA A 163 0.04 5.34 25.40
N PRO A 164 1.27 5.16 25.92
CA PRO A 164 1.93 3.86 25.94
C PRO A 164 1.35 2.86 26.95
N GLY A 165 0.54 3.32 27.93
CA GLY A 165 0.11 2.52 29.09
C GLY A 165 -0.72 1.26 28.78
N GLY A 166 -1.20 1.11 27.54
CA GLY A 166 -1.81 -0.13 27.04
C GLY A 166 -0.81 -1.18 26.51
N LEU A 167 0.48 -0.85 26.45
CA LEU A 167 1.56 -1.74 25.97
C LEU A 167 2.11 -2.62 27.10
N ALA A 168 2.06 -2.14 28.35
CA ALA A 168 2.56 -2.86 29.53
C ALA A 168 1.46 -3.46 30.44
N GLY A 169 0.19 -3.06 30.26
CA GLY A 169 -0.90 -3.39 31.17
C GLY A 169 -2.13 -3.97 30.48
N ARG A 170 -2.04 -5.24 30.06
CA ARG A 170 -3.16 -6.20 29.91
C ARG A 170 -2.64 -7.56 29.40
N SER A 171 -1.67 -8.12 30.10
CA SER A 171 -1.32 -9.55 30.04
C SER A 171 -2.30 -10.41 30.85
N GLY A 172 -3.57 -10.00 30.96
CA GLY A 172 -4.49 -10.57 31.95
C GLY A 172 -5.98 -10.42 31.68
N ASP A 173 -6.42 -10.00 30.49
CA ASP A 173 -7.78 -10.30 30.04
C ASP A 173 -7.65 -11.38 28.98
N THR A 174 -7.78 -12.62 29.45
CA THR A 174 -8.25 -13.75 28.67
C THR A 174 -9.38 -13.25 27.76
N VAL A 175 -9.06 -13.01 26.49
CA VAL A 175 -9.96 -13.55 25.48
C VAL A 175 -10.14 -14.99 25.91
N VAL A 176 -11.38 -15.34 26.18
CA VAL A 176 -11.82 -16.71 26.19
C VAL A 176 -11.39 -17.26 24.83
N ASP A 177 -10.13 -17.73 24.76
CA ASP A 177 -9.87 -19.06 24.28
C ASP A 177 -10.95 -19.87 24.98
N ARG A 178 -12.07 -20.08 24.28
CA ARG A 178 -12.58 -21.43 24.27
C ARG A 178 -11.37 -22.20 23.76
N ALA A 179 -10.55 -22.64 24.71
CA ALA A 179 -9.76 -23.82 24.56
C ALA A 179 -10.73 -24.78 23.87
N LEU A 180 -10.48 -25.05 22.59
CA LEU A 180 -11.03 -26.25 22.03
C LEU A 180 -10.70 -27.32 23.07
N PRO A 181 -11.68 -28.15 23.47
CA PRO A 181 -11.39 -29.24 24.37
C PRO A 181 -10.14 -29.94 23.83
N PRO A 182 -9.15 -30.25 24.69
CA PRO A 182 -7.94 -30.91 24.23
C PRO A 182 -8.38 -32.09 23.37
N ALA A 183 -7.99 -32.07 22.10
CA ALA A 183 -8.18 -33.24 21.25
C ALA A 183 -7.53 -34.40 22.03
N PRO A 184 -8.24 -35.52 22.23
CA PRO A 184 -7.72 -36.60 23.05
C PRO A 184 -6.32 -36.98 22.54
N ASP A 185 -5.35 -36.90 23.45
CA ASP A 185 -4.00 -37.45 23.29
C ASP A 185 -4.11 -38.96 23.16
N SER A 186 -4.47 -39.41 21.97
CA SER A 186 -4.29 -40.77 21.50
C SER A 186 -4.44 -40.73 19.99
N LEU A 187 -3.31 -40.83 19.29
CA LEU A 187 -3.06 -41.79 18.20
C LEU A 187 -1.81 -41.34 17.42
N VAL A 188 -0.65 -41.47 18.07
CA VAL A 188 0.55 -41.90 17.36
C VAL A 188 0.76 -43.36 17.77
N ASP A 189 0.25 -44.28 16.96
CA ASP A 189 0.98 -45.40 16.36
C ASP A 189 -0.02 -46.37 15.69
N GLY A 190 0.32 -46.86 14.50
CA GLY A 190 -0.42 -47.92 13.81
C GLY A 190 -1.23 -47.51 12.59
N GLY A 191 -0.58 -47.58 11.42
CA GLY A 191 -1.25 -47.75 10.13
C GLY A 191 -1.23 -46.51 9.24
N ARG A 192 -0.44 -46.59 8.15
CA ARG A 192 -0.65 -45.78 6.95
C ARG A 192 -2.09 -46.01 6.46
N THR A 193 -2.98 -45.13 6.88
CA THR A 193 -4.22 -44.88 6.16
C THR A 193 -4.12 -43.43 5.72
N THR A 194 -3.61 -43.27 4.50
CA THR A 194 -3.85 -42.07 3.71
C THR A 194 -5.34 -41.74 3.86
N PRO A 195 -5.73 -40.54 4.32
CA PRO A 195 -7.08 -40.09 4.06
C PRO A 195 -7.24 -40.22 2.55
N ALA A 196 -8.29 -40.90 2.09
CA ALA A 196 -8.63 -40.83 0.69
C ALA A 196 -8.81 -39.33 0.38
N GLY A 197 -7.79 -38.73 -0.22
CA GLY A 197 -7.86 -37.38 -0.73
C GLY A 197 -9.02 -37.28 -1.70
N PRO A 198 -9.47 -36.06 -2.06
CA PRO A 198 -10.38 -35.92 -3.18
C PRO A 198 -9.85 -36.77 -4.34
N SER A 199 -10.74 -37.55 -4.95
CA SER A 199 -10.40 -38.41 -6.10
C SER A 199 -9.51 -37.61 -7.04
N ALA A 200 -8.44 -38.21 -7.57
CA ALA A 200 -7.46 -37.57 -8.47
C ALA A 200 -8.06 -37.01 -9.79
N ALA A 201 -9.39 -36.99 -9.93
CA ALA A 201 -10.15 -36.22 -10.89
C ALA A 201 -10.76 -35.00 -10.16
N ALA A 202 -10.28 -33.75 -10.26
CA ALA A 202 -9.31 -33.16 -11.15
C ALA A 202 -8.75 -31.90 -10.47
N ALA A 203 -7.53 -31.93 -9.94
CA ALA A 203 -6.86 -30.71 -9.49
C ALA A 203 -6.52 -29.87 -10.74
N ARG A 204 -7.13 -28.68 -10.86
CA ARG A 204 -7.07 -27.85 -12.07
C ARG A 204 -5.98 -26.80 -11.95
N ARG A 205 -5.37 -26.46 -13.08
CA ARG A 205 -4.36 -25.41 -13.16
C ARG A 205 -5.03 -24.04 -13.05
N VAL A 206 -4.43 -23.12 -12.29
CA VAL A 206 -4.80 -21.71 -12.26
C VAL A 206 -3.67 -20.88 -12.84
N LEU A 207 -3.98 -20.08 -13.87
CA LEU A 207 -3.11 -19.03 -14.39
C LEU A 207 -3.62 -17.68 -13.90
N LEU A 208 -2.85 -16.99 -13.07
CA LEU A 208 -3.15 -15.66 -12.57
C LEU A 208 -2.29 -14.63 -13.29
N LEU A 209 -2.94 -13.66 -13.94
CA LEU A 209 -2.31 -12.51 -14.57
C LEU A 209 -2.77 -11.25 -13.84
N ASN A 210 -1.83 -10.49 -13.27
CA ASN A 210 -2.11 -9.22 -12.60
C ASN A 210 -1.55 -8.07 -13.45
N PHE A 211 -2.38 -7.07 -13.75
CA PHE A 211 -2.01 -5.88 -14.50
C PHE A 211 -2.18 -4.66 -13.60
N ASP A 212 -1.07 -4.21 -13.00
CA ASP A 212 -1.09 -3.10 -12.04
C ASP A 212 -1.58 -1.80 -12.70
N GLY A 213 -2.36 -1.00 -11.98
CA GLY A 213 -2.89 0.28 -12.46
C GLY A 213 -4.01 0.18 -13.51
N ALA A 214 -4.45 -1.03 -13.87
CA ALA A 214 -5.56 -1.22 -14.81
C ALA A 214 -6.91 -0.91 -14.15
N ASP A 215 -7.73 -0.12 -14.84
CA ASP A 215 -9.04 0.33 -14.36
C ASP A 215 -10.19 -0.35 -15.12
N LEU A 216 -11.18 -0.85 -14.38
CA LEU A 216 -12.32 -1.56 -14.98
C LEU A 216 -13.16 -0.66 -15.89
N ASP A 217 -13.35 0.61 -15.53
CA ASP A 217 -14.17 1.52 -16.35
C ASP A 217 -13.48 1.84 -17.67
N THR A 218 -12.16 1.94 -17.66
CA THR A 218 -11.33 2.04 -18.86
C THR A 218 -11.47 0.78 -19.72
N VAL A 219 -11.36 -0.42 -19.12
CA VAL A 219 -11.54 -1.70 -19.82
C VAL A 219 -12.93 -1.78 -20.46
N LEU A 220 -14.00 -1.49 -19.72
CA LEU A 220 -15.37 -1.57 -20.23
C LEU A 220 -15.63 -0.53 -21.33
N THR A 221 -15.09 0.69 -21.19
CA THR A 221 -15.18 1.73 -22.21
C THR A 221 -14.49 1.31 -23.51
N MET A 222 -13.28 0.78 -23.41
CA MET A 222 -12.53 0.31 -24.58
C MET A 222 -13.12 -0.96 -25.20
N HIS A 223 -13.71 -1.84 -24.39
CA HIS A 223 -14.48 -2.99 -24.86
C HIS A 223 -15.70 -2.54 -25.68
N ALA A 224 -16.47 -1.57 -25.18
CA ALA A 224 -17.61 -1.00 -25.91
C ALA A 224 -17.21 -0.34 -27.24
N GLN A 225 -15.96 0.13 -27.34
CA GLN A 225 -15.38 0.65 -28.59
C GLN A 225 -14.84 -0.46 -29.52
N GLY A 226 -14.93 -1.73 -29.15
CA GLY A 226 -14.43 -2.86 -29.93
C GLY A 226 -12.90 -3.01 -29.95
N LYS A 227 -12.19 -2.40 -29.00
CA LYS A 227 -10.71 -2.35 -29.00
C LYS A 227 -10.04 -3.49 -28.24
N LEU A 228 -10.78 -4.22 -27.40
CA LEU A 228 -10.27 -5.24 -26.46
C LEU A 228 -10.94 -6.61 -26.67
N PRO A 229 -10.60 -7.36 -27.74
CA PRO A 229 -11.20 -8.67 -28.02
C PRO A 229 -10.89 -9.75 -26.97
N GLY A 230 -9.73 -9.73 -26.32
CA GLY A 230 -9.39 -10.64 -25.21
C GLY A 230 -10.30 -10.42 -24.00
N PHE A 231 -10.46 -9.18 -23.56
CA PHE A 231 -11.43 -8.83 -22.51
C PHE A 231 -12.87 -9.08 -22.95
N ALA A 232 -13.21 -8.88 -24.23
CA ALA A 232 -14.55 -9.22 -24.72
C ALA A 232 -14.88 -10.71 -24.48
N ARG A 233 -13.91 -11.60 -24.70
CA ARG A 233 -14.06 -13.03 -24.40
C ARG A 233 -14.21 -13.29 -22.91
N LEU A 234 -13.42 -12.65 -22.06
CA LEU A 234 -13.57 -12.74 -20.59
C LEU A 234 -14.97 -12.28 -20.12
N ILE A 235 -15.47 -11.18 -20.68
CA ILE A 235 -16.80 -10.64 -20.36
C ILE A 235 -17.92 -11.60 -20.78
N GLN A 236 -17.81 -12.19 -21.97
CA GLN A 236 -18.87 -13.04 -22.53
C GLN A 236 -18.85 -14.47 -22.00
N GLU A 237 -17.65 -15.02 -21.78
CA GLU A 237 -17.46 -16.44 -21.45
C GLU A 237 -17.05 -16.69 -20.01
N GLY A 238 -16.71 -15.64 -19.26
CA GLY A 238 -16.29 -15.72 -17.87
C GLY A 238 -17.22 -14.97 -16.93
N ALA A 239 -16.73 -14.81 -15.69
CA ALA A 239 -17.35 -13.99 -14.67
C ALA A 239 -16.41 -12.83 -14.29
N TYR A 240 -16.96 -11.66 -13.96
CA TYR A 240 -16.15 -10.51 -13.59
C TYR A 240 -16.83 -9.58 -12.59
N GLY A 241 -16.04 -8.73 -11.95
CA GLY A 241 -16.51 -7.80 -10.93
C GLY A 241 -15.43 -6.88 -10.41
N ARG A 242 -15.82 -5.94 -9.55
CA ARG A 242 -14.89 -5.01 -8.91
C ARG A 242 -14.25 -5.64 -7.68
N LEU A 243 -12.99 -5.34 -7.46
CA LEU A 243 -12.24 -5.68 -6.26
C LEU A 243 -11.91 -4.41 -5.47
N SER A 244 -12.42 -4.32 -4.24
CA SER A 244 -11.95 -3.29 -3.31
C SER A 244 -10.50 -3.58 -2.93
N SER A 245 -9.64 -2.57 -3.12
CA SER A 245 -8.24 -2.59 -2.70
C SER A 245 -8.10 -2.44 -1.18
N VAL A 246 -6.87 -2.52 -0.69
CA VAL A 246 -6.50 -2.24 0.71
C VAL A 246 -5.72 -0.93 0.81
N LEU A 247 -5.71 -0.33 2.00
CA LEU A 247 -4.92 0.86 2.28
C LEU A 247 -3.72 0.53 3.20
N PRO A 248 -2.52 1.08 2.96
CA PRO A 248 -2.17 1.96 1.85
C PRO A 248 -2.22 1.20 0.52
N CYS A 249 -2.64 1.89 -0.54
CA CYS A 249 -2.76 1.32 -1.87
C CYS A 249 -1.40 1.33 -2.59
N ASP A 250 -0.37 0.81 -1.92
CA ASP A 250 0.98 0.68 -2.45
C ASP A 250 1.10 -0.65 -3.23
N ALA A 251 1.84 -0.66 -4.35
CA ALA A 251 2.04 -1.85 -5.17
C ALA A 251 2.53 -3.10 -4.39
N PRO A 252 3.60 -3.05 -3.56
CA PRO A 252 4.02 -4.23 -2.80
C PRO A 252 2.99 -4.69 -1.77
N VAL A 253 2.24 -3.77 -1.16
CA VAL A 253 1.21 -4.08 -0.16
C VAL A 253 0.03 -4.79 -0.80
N THR A 254 -0.54 -4.19 -1.84
CA THR A 254 -1.74 -4.70 -2.51
C THR A 254 -1.46 -6.02 -3.23
N ARG A 255 -0.29 -6.17 -3.87
CA ARG A 255 0.13 -7.43 -4.50
C ARG A 255 0.36 -8.54 -3.47
N ALA A 256 1.01 -8.24 -2.34
CA ALA A 256 1.17 -9.21 -1.26
C ALA A 256 -0.19 -9.66 -0.69
N THR A 257 -1.15 -8.74 -0.50
CA THR A 257 -2.52 -9.08 -0.11
C THR A 257 -3.18 -10.00 -1.12
N LEU A 258 -3.10 -9.66 -2.43
CA LEU A 258 -3.73 -10.42 -3.51
C LEU A 258 -3.26 -11.88 -3.56
N VAL A 259 -1.95 -12.12 -3.39
CA VAL A 259 -1.36 -13.47 -3.56
C VAL A 259 -1.31 -14.28 -2.27
N THR A 260 -1.59 -13.68 -1.11
CA THR A 260 -1.63 -14.40 0.17
C THR A 260 -3.05 -14.59 0.69
N GLY A 261 -3.99 -13.72 0.30
CA GLY A 261 -5.31 -13.67 0.91
C GLY A 261 -5.27 -13.30 2.40
N ALA A 262 -4.21 -12.58 2.80
CA ALA A 262 -4.03 -12.04 4.13
C ALA A 262 -3.97 -10.51 4.05
N MET A 263 -4.29 -9.84 5.15
CA MET A 263 -4.22 -8.39 5.27
C MET A 263 -2.79 -7.94 5.60
N PRO A 264 -2.44 -6.65 5.37
CA PRO A 264 -1.08 -6.13 5.57
C PRO A 264 -0.46 -6.38 6.94
N HIS A 265 -1.25 -6.34 8.01
CA HIS A 265 -0.77 -6.66 9.36
C HIS A 265 -0.42 -8.15 9.56
N ARG A 266 -0.94 -9.06 8.73
CA ARG A 266 -0.69 -10.51 8.83
C ARG A 266 0.43 -10.97 7.92
N HIS A 267 0.47 -10.50 6.68
CA HIS A 267 1.58 -10.83 5.77
C HIS A 267 2.81 -9.95 5.99
N GLY A 268 2.76 -8.88 6.79
CA GLY A 268 3.93 -8.11 7.22
C GLY A 268 4.39 -7.00 6.28
N VAL A 269 4.03 -7.04 5.00
CA VAL A 269 4.25 -5.94 4.03
C VAL A 269 3.21 -4.84 4.27
N ARG A 270 3.57 -3.81 5.04
CA ARG A 270 2.63 -2.81 5.60
C ARG A 270 2.66 -1.45 4.90
N SER A 271 3.65 -1.22 4.04
CA SER A 271 3.90 0.04 3.33
C SER A 271 4.93 -0.16 2.22
N ALA A 272 4.98 0.74 1.24
CA ALA A 272 5.99 0.71 0.16
C ALA A 272 7.46 0.81 0.64
N GLN A 273 7.71 1.37 1.83
CA GLN A 273 9.06 1.56 2.35
C GLN A 273 9.11 1.22 3.83
N ALA A 274 10.21 0.59 4.24
CA ALA A 274 10.61 0.42 5.63
C ALA A 274 11.83 1.28 5.95
N ARG A 275 11.92 1.76 7.19
CA ARG A 275 12.97 2.68 7.66
C ARG A 275 13.64 2.14 8.90
N ARG A 276 14.94 2.35 9.05
CA ARG A 276 15.67 2.02 10.28
C ARG A 276 16.46 3.22 10.75
N LEU A 277 16.26 3.59 12.01
CA LEU A 277 16.84 4.79 12.60
C LEU A 277 18.20 4.46 13.23
N LEU A 278 19.19 5.34 13.05
CA LEU A 278 20.56 5.21 13.58
C LEU A 278 21.25 3.88 13.20
N GLY A 279 20.87 3.26 12.08
CA GLY A 279 21.43 1.98 11.64
C GLY A 279 21.15 0.80 12.59
N GLY A 280 20.20 0.93 13.52
CA GLY A 280 19.89 -0.03 14.60
C GLY A 280 18.38 -0.20 14.84
N GLY A 281 17.97 -1.24 15.57
CA GLY A 281 16.58 -1.42 16.00
C GLY A 281 15.61 -1.98 14.95
N PRO A 282 14.31 -2.06 15.27
CA PRO A 282 13.29 -2.62 14.39
C PRO A 282 13.02 -1.72 13.18
N TRP A 283 12.54 -2.34 12.09
CA TRP A 283 12.06 -1.63 10.92
C TRP A 283 10.77 -0.86 11.24
N ILE A 284 10.74 0.41 10.85
CA ILE A 284 9.60 1.31 10.88
C ILE A 284 8.95 1.27 9.49
N ALA A 285 7.91 0.46 9.35
CA ALA A 285 7.15 0.36 8.11
C ALA A 285 6.20 1.56 7.98
N VAL A 286 5.34 1.78 8.98
CA VAL A 286 4.32 2.82 8.93
C VAL A 286 4.87 4.09 9.57
N VAL A 287 4.79 5.20 8.84
CA VAL A 287 5.17 6.54 9.33
C VAL A 287 3.97 7.46 9.17
N PRO A 288 3.56 8.21 10.20
CA PRO A 288 2.45 9.15 10.07
C PRO A 288 2.66 10.13 8.92
N PRO A 289 1.66 10.33 8.05
CA PRO A 289 1.81 11.22 6.91
C PRO A 289 1.90 12.68 7.36
N GLY A 290 2.73 13.48 6.68
CA GLY A 290 2.75 14.95 6.86
C GLY A 290 3.52 15.47 8.06
N ILE A 291 4.13 14.61 8.89
CA ILE A 291 4.98 15.06 10.01
C ILE A 291 6.42 15.40 9.60
N GLY A 292 6.78 15.18 8.33
CA GLY A 292 8.11 15.49 7.81
C GLY A 292 9.21 14.53 8.27
N PHE A 293 8.87 13.31 8.72
CA PHE A 293 9.82 12.32 9.24
C PHE A 293 11.01 12.08 8.30
N ASP A 294 10.75 11.70 7.05
CA ASP A 294 11.81 11.41 6.07
C ASP A 294 12.65 12.65 5.71
N LEU A 295 12.10 13.85 5.86
CA LEU A 295 12.83 15.10 5.62
C LEU A 295 13.74 15.45 6.80
N LEU A 296 13.21 15.37 8.02
CA LEU A 296 13.90 15.77 9.25
C LEU A 296 14.96 14.76 9.68
N LEU A 297 14.72 13.47 9.44
CA LEU A 297 15.58 12.38 9.89
C LEU A 297 16.41 11.72 8.78
N SER A 298 16.42 12.29 7.56
CA SER A 298 17.17 11.72 6.42
C SER A 298 18.62 11.34 6.71
N PRO A 299 19.42 12.09 7.52
CA PRO A 299 20.82 11.72 7.78
C PRO A 299 20.95 10.52 8.73
N PHE A 300 19.87 10.15 9.41
CA PHE A 300 19.84 9.13 10.46
C PHE A 300 18.99 7.91 10.07
N VAL A 301 18.41 7.89 8.88
CA VAL A 301 17.47 6.85 8.44
C VAL A 301 18.07 6.09 7.26
N THR A 302 18.18 4.77 7.40
CA THR A 302 18.31 3.88 6.24
C THR A 302 16.93 3.46 5.77
N LYS A 303 16.75 3.36 4.44
CA LYS A 303 15.48 2.99 3.82
C LYS A 303 15.64 1.68 3.06
N HIS A 304 14.59 0.86 3.12
CA HIS A 304 14.40 -0.34 2.31
C HIS A 304 13.09 -0.19 1.55
N SER A 305 13.11 -0.44 0.24
CA SER A 305 11.88 -0.50 -0.54
C SER A 305 11.28 -1.89 -0.34
N ALA A 306 10.01 -1.95 0.03
CA ALA A 306 9.38 -3.22 0.35
C ALA A 306 9.10 -4.03 -0.92
N ASP A 307 9.39 -5.32 -0.87
CA ASP A 307 9.08 -6.27 -1.92
C ASP A 307 7.91 -7.18 -1.52
N VAL A 308 7.24 -7.81 -2.50
CA VAL A 308 6.20 -8.81 -2.20
C VAL A 308 6.83 -10.00 -1.46
N SER A 309 8.10 -10.30 -1.73
CA SER A 309 8.93 -11.27 -1.03
C SER A 309 9.25 -10.92 0.42
N ASP A 310 9.02 -9.69 0.90
CA ASP A 310 9.15 -9.39 2.34
C ASP A 310 8.00 -9.96 3.18
N ARG A 311 7.01 -10.60 2.53
CA ARG A 311 5.86 -11.21 3.20
C ARG A 311 6.23 -12.40 4.10
N THR A 312 5.53 -12.53 5.22
CA THR A 312 5.63 -13.66 6.15
C THR A 312 4.64 -14.79 5.83
N ALA A 313 3.57 -14.49 5.09
CA ALA A 313 2.58 -15.48 4.68
C ALA A 313 2.96 -16.12 3.32
N PRO A 314 2.72 -17.43 3.12
CA PRO A 314 3.01 -18.08 1.85
C PRO A 314 2.06 -17.55 0.75
N ALA A 315 2.61 -17.33 -0.44
CA ALA A 315 1.83 -17.02 -1.62
C ALA A 315 1.20 -18.27 -2.25
N LEU A 316 0.22 -18.08 -3.12
CA LEU A 316 -0.50 -19.15 -3.83
C LEU A 316 0.41 -20.18 -4.51
N TRP A 317 1.45 -19.73 -5.22
CA TRP A 317 2.38 -20.64 -5.90
C TRP A 317 3.24 -21.44 -4.91
N GLU A 318 3.62 -20.85 -3.77
CA GLU A 318 4.33 -21.56 -2.70
C GLU A 318 3.42 -22.60 -2.04
N ILE A 319 2.13 -22.28 -1.86
CA ILE A 319 1.12 -23.22 -1.37
C ILE A 319 0.97 -24.39 -2.34
N ALA A 320 0.90 -24.13 -3.65
CA ALA A 320 0.80 -25.17 -4.67
C ALA A 320 1.99 -26.16 -4.59
N VAL A 321 3.22 -25.65 -4.45
CA VAL A 321 4.43 -26.48 -4.27
C VAL A 321 4.36 -27.32 -2.98
N ARG A 322 3.87 -26.76 -1.87
CA ARG A 322 3.71 -27.49 -0.60
C ARG A 322 2.70 -28.63 -0.67
N THR A 323 1.83 -28.62 -1.69
CA THR A 323 0.81 -29.64 -1.93
C THR A 323 1.15 -30.53 -3.12
N ASP A 324 2.45 -30.72 -3.40
CA ASP A 324 2.99 -31.52 -4.51
C ASP A 324 2.56 -31.06 -5.92
N GLY A 325 2.15 -29.80 -6.07
CA GLY A 325 1.78 -29.18 -7.34
C GLY A 325 2.86 -28.27 -7.92
N ILE A 326 2.63 -27.78 -9.14
CA ILE A 326 3.50 -26.81 -9.79
C ILE A 326 3.21 -25.40 -9.24
N GLY A 327 4.25 -24.64 -8.90
CA GLY A 327 4.14 -23.26 -8.46
C GLY A 327 5.14 -22.36 -9.17
N GLU A 328 4.63 -21.53 -10.08
CA GLU A 328 5.44 -20.68 -10.94
C GLU A 328 5.07 -19.21 -10.75
N ALA A 329 6.05 -18.31 -10.67
CA ALA A 329 5.77 -16.90 -10.49
C ALA A 329 6.85 -15.98 -11.04
N ALA A 330 6.43 -14.84 -11.62
CA ALA A 330 7.36 -13.78 -12.05
C ALA A 330 6.71 -12.38 -11.99
N GLY A 331 7.56 -11.35 -11.84
CA GLY A 331 7.14 -9.94 -11.87
C GLY A 331 6.60 -9.36 -10.56
N TRP A 332 6.43 -10.17 -9.51
CA TRP A 332 5.83 -9.75 -8.24
C TRP A 332 6.71 -8.80 -7.40
N ASP A 333 8.03 -8.92 -7.48
CA ASP A 333 8.98 -8.05 -6.76
C ASP A 333 9.47 -6.87 -7.62
N VAL A 334 8.86 -6.64 -8.79
CA VAL A 334 9.23 -5.51 -9.63
C VAL A 334 8.33 -4.32 -9.31
N ASP A 335 8.92 -3.26 -8.75
CA ASP A 335 8.27 -1.98 -8.49
C ASP A 335 8.97 -0.86 -9.29
N LEU A 336 8.32 -0.41 -10.37
CA LEU A 336 8.84 0.62 -11.25
C LEU A 336 8.73 2.03 -10.66
N ASP A 337 7.87 2.24 -9.66
CA ASP A 337 7.70 3.51 -8.96
C ASP A 337 8.81 3.71 -7.94
N ALA A 338 9.15 2.66 -7.18
CA ALA A 338 10.28 2.68 -6.26
C ALA A 338 11.62 2.92 -6.98
N ALA A 339 11.75 2.46 -8.23
CA ALA A 339 12.93 2.68 -9.06
C ALA A 339 13.07 4.11 -9.58
N GLY A 340 11.99 4.92 -9.54
CA GLY A 340 11.97 6.29 -10.02
C GLY A 340 12.01 6.44 -11.56
N PRO A 341 12.42 7.63 -12.06
CA PRO A 341 12.48 7.93 -13.49
C PRO A 341 13.38 6.97 -14.28
N ALA A 342 12.92 6.56 -15.45
CA ALA A 342 13.68 5.71 -16.36
C ALA A 342 15.01 6.38 -16.76
N PRO A 343 16.12 5.63 -16.78
CA PRO A 343 17.38 6.15 -17.28
C PRO A 343 17.26 6.52 -18.77
N PRO A 344 17.97 7.56 -19.25
CA PRO A 344 17.90 7.94 -20.65
C PRO A 344 18.37 6.82 -21.56
N LEU A 345 17.58 6.48 -22.57
CA LEU A 345 18.01 5.55 -23.62
C LEU A 345 19.22 6.12 -24.38
N SER A 346 20.21 5.25 -24.65
CA SER A 346 21.27 5.58 -25.61
C SER A 346 20.71 5.54 -27.04
N LYS A 347 21.32 6.27 -27.97
CA LYS A 347 20.90 6.26 -29.38
C LYS A 347 20.88 4.82 -29.93
N GLY A 348 19.76 4.41 -30.51
CA GLY A 348 19.58 3.08 -31.10
C GLY A 348 19.22 1.96 -30.12
N GLN A 349 18.96 2.26 -28.84
CA GLN A 349 18.58 1.25 -27.83
C GLN A 349 17.07 1.02 -27.68
N ALA A 350 16.21 1.84 -28.29
CA ALA A 350 14.77 1.60 -28.22
C ALA A 350 14.42 0.36 -29.05
N PRO A 351 13.86 -0.72 -28.45
CA PRO A 351 13.42 -1.88 -29.23
C PRO A 351 12.39 -1.50 -30.28
N ASP A 352 12.39 -2.18 -31.44
CA ASP A 352 11.50 -1.85 -32.56
C ASP A 352 10.01 -1.81 -32.16
N TRP A 353 9.59 -2.69 -31.25
CA TRP A 353 8.19 -2.75 -30.76
C TRP A 353 7.77 -1.51 -29.95
N VAL A 354 8.70 -0.68 -29.47
CA VAL A 354 8.36 0.60 -28.82
C VAL A 354 7.66 1.54 -29.80
N GLY A 355 7.96 1.43 -31.10
CA GLY A 355 7.26 2.13 -32.17
C GLY A 355 5.77 1.79 -32.28
N ASP A 356 5.34 0.63 -31.78
CA ASP A 356 3.92 0.26 -31.76
C ASP A 356 3.14 1.03 -30.68
N LEU A 357 3.83 1.55 -29.66
CA LEU A 357 3.23 2.24 -28.52
C LEU A 357 3.28 3.76 -28.66
N LEU A 358 4.25 4.30 -29.40
CA LEU A 358 4.47 5.74 -29.53
C LEU A 358 4.23 6.24 -30.94
N ASP A 359 3.93 7.53 -31.08
CA ASP A 359 3.90 8.16 -32.40
C ASP A 359 5.33 8.19 -33.01
N PRO A 360 5.51 7.89 -34.32
CA PRO A 360 6.82 7.95 -34.96
C PRO A 360 7.53 9.30 -34.80
N ASP A 361 6.78 10.40 -34.75
CA ASP A 361 7.36 11.72 -34.55
C ASP A 361 7.84 11.94 -33.10
N ALA A 362 7.21 11.28 -32.12
CA ALA A 362 7.67 11.30 -30.74
C ALA A 362 9.08 10.68 -30.58
N LEU A 363 9.38 9.64 -31.37
CA LEU A 363 10.70 8.99 -31.38
C LEU A 363 11.81 9.86 -32.03
N ARG A 364 11.43 10.84 -32.85
CA ARG A 364 12.36 11.74 -33.55
C ARG A 364 12.73 12.98 -32.75
N LEU A 365 11.98 13.28 -31.68
CA LEU A 365 12.22 14.42 -30.81
C LEU A 365 13.56 14.32 -30.08
N LYS A 366 14.25 15.47 -29.97
CA LYS A 366 15.60 15.55 -29.36
C LYS A 366 15.57 16.14 -27.95
N GLU A 367 14.47 16.79 -27.58
CA GLU A 367 14.24 17.38 -26.27
C GLU A 367 14.42 16.34 -25.16
N ALA A 368 15.08 16.73 -24.07
CA ALA A 368 15.34 15.81 -22.95
C ALA A 368 14.04 15.25 -22.34
N ALA A 369 13.01 16.09 -22.24
CA ALA A 369 11.69 15.68 -21.74
C ALA A 369 11.03 14.62 -22.63
N ALA A 370 11.04 14.80 -23.96
CA ALA A 370 10.51 13.82 -24.90
C ALA A 370 11.28 12.50 -24.83
N ARG A 371 12.61 12.55 -24.74
CA ARG A 371 13.44 11.34 -24.59
C ARG A 371 13.20 10.60 -23.28
N ALA A 372 12.91 11.33 -22.19
CA ALA A 372 12.53 10.72 -20.91
C ALA A 372 11.21 9.93 -21.04
N LEU A 373 10.19 10.50 -21.71
CA LEU A 373 8.92 9.81 -21.97
C LEU A 373 9.11 8.53 -22.79
N VAL A 374 9.93 8.57 -23.85
CA VAL A 374 10.27 7.38 -24.64
C VAL A 374 10.98 6.32 -23.78
N SER A 375 11.85 6.76 -22.87
CA SER A 375 12.59 5.87 -21.96
C SER A 375 11.65 5.19 -20.96
N GLU A 376 10.60 5.87 -20.49
CA GLU A 376 9.56 5.27 -19.64
C GLU A 376 8.78 4.17 -20.38
N VAL A 377 8.35 4.43 -21.63
CA VAL A 377 7.64 3.44 -22.45
C VAL A 377 8.52 2.22 -22.71
N ALA A 378 9.79 2.44 -23.08
CA ALA A 378 10.72 1.36 -23.35
C ALA A 378 11.00 0.51 -22.11
N ARG A 379 11.30 1.13 -20.95
CA ARG A 379 11.53 0.41 -19.69
C ARG A 379 10.31 -0.38 -19.27
N SER A 380 9.13 0.25 -19.25
CA SER A 380 7.88 -0.38 -18.79
C SER A 380 7.50 -1.57 -19.67
N GLY A 381 7.57 -1.43 -21.00
CA GLY A 381 7.26 -2.55 -21.89
C GLY A 381 8.36 -3.63 -21.94
N ALA A 382 9.63 -3.30 -21.66
CA ALA A 382 10.70 -4.28 -21.54
C ALA A 382 10.54 -5.14 -20.28
N THR A 383 10.16 -4.51 -19.15
CA THR A 383 9.79 -5.22 -17.92
C THR A 383 8.65 -6.21 -18.17
N ASP A 384 7.54 -5.75 -18.76
CA ASP A 384 6.41 -6.63 -19.09
C ASP A 384 6.78 -7.72 -20.10
N ALA A 385 7.70 -7.44 -21.03
CA ALA A 385 8.21 -8.44 -21.98
C ALA A 385 9.03 -9.54 -21.28
N ALA A 386 9.79 -9.21 -20.23
CA ALA A 386 10.51 -10.19 -19.43
C ALA A 386 9.54 -11.12 -18.68
N VAL A 387 8.49 -10.56 -18.07
CA VAL A 387 7.42 -11.34 -17.42
C VAL A 387 6.69 -12.22 -18.44
N LEU A 388 6.39 -11.70 -19.64
CA LEU A 388 5.82 -12.49 -20.72
C LEU A 388 6.73 -13.63 -21.17
N GLY A 389 8.05 -13.44 -21.14
CA GLY A 389 9.02 -14.50 -21.40
C GLY A 389 8.92 -15.65 -20.40
N ALA A 390 8.79 -15.32 -19.10
CA ALA A 390 8.56 -16.31 -18.04
C ALA A 390 7.22 -17.03 -18.21
N LEU A 391 6.15 -16.31 -18.55
CA LEU A 391 4.84 -16.90 -18.84
C LEU A 391 4.92 -17.94 -19.96
N ARG A 392 5.61 -17.63 -21.06
CA ARG A 392 5.80 -18.58 -22.18
C ARG A 392 6.58 -19.83 -21.78
N GLY A 393 7.48 -19.71 -20.80
CA GLY A 393 8.26 -20.84 -20.28
C GLY A 393 7.39 -21.93 -19.65
N VAL A 394 6.21 -21.56 -19.15
CA VAL A 394 5.28 -22.46 -18.46
C VAL A 394 4.04 -22.79 -19.32
N GLU A 395 3.93 -22.22 -20.53
CA GLU A 395 2.89 -22.54 -21.50
C GLU A 395 3.14 -23.96 -22.05
N GLY A 396 2.20 -24.88 -21.79
CA GLY A 396 2.30 -26.29 -22.23
C GLY A 396 2.65 -27.28 -21.12
N GLU A 397 3.00 -26.82 -19.92
CA GLU A 397 3.08 -27.70 -18.74
C GLU A 397 1.70 -28.29 -18.40
N THR A 398 1.65 -29.61 -18.27
CA THR A 398 0.46 -30.38 -17.91
C THR A 398 0.54 -30.81 -16.45
N GLY A 399 -0.56 -30.68 -15.70
CA GLY A 399 -0.63 -31.02 -14.28
C GLY A 399 -1.43 -30.01 -13.45
N HIS A 400 -1.50 -30.24 -12.13
CA HIS A 400 -2.12 -29.31 -11.20
C HIS A 400 -1.10 -28.31 -10.67
N GLY A 401 -1.53 -27.06 -10.49
CA GLY A 401 -0.63 -26.02 -10.02
C GLY A 401 -1.17 -24.60 -10.19
N ILE A 402 -0.39 -23.65 -9.71
CA ILE A 402 -0.67 -22.22 -9.80
C ILE A 402 0.52 -21.53 -10.45
N ALA A 403 0.26 -20.85 -11.57
CA ALA A 403 1.22 -19.97 -12.22
C ALA A 403 0.72 -18.53 -12.11
N ALA A 404 1.53 -17.62 -11.57
CA ALA A 404 1.12 -16.26 -11.22
C ALA A 404 2.09 -15.21 -11.75
N PHE A 405 1.63 -14.26 -12.56
CA PHE A 405 2.47 -13.28 -13.23
C PHE A 405 1.94 -11.86 -13.02
N SER A 406 2.80 -10.94 -12.57
CA SER A 406 2.46 -9.52 -12.39
C SER A 406 3.16 -8.64 -13.42
N PHE A 407 2.39 -7.77 -14.07
CA PHE A 407 2.82 -6.85 -15.13
C PHE A 407 2.71 -5.41 -14.62
N PRO A 408 3.81 -4.79 -14.15
CA PRO A 408 3.79 -3.45 -13.56
C PRO A 408 3.84 -2.32 -14.58
N GLY A 409 4.03 -2.62 -15.87
CA GLY A 409 4.32 -1.61 -16.88
C GLY A 409 3.20 -0.58 -17.11
N LEU A 410 1.93 -1.00 -17.03
CA LEU A 410 0.81 -0.08 -17.21
C LEU A 410 0.74 0.96 -16.09
N ASP A 411 0.89 0.54 -14.83
CA ASP A 411 0.85 1.41 -13.66
C ASP A 411 1.85 2.57 -13.79
N ARG A 412 3.10 2.22 -14.10
CA ARG A 412 4.16 3.21 -14.31
C ARG A 412 3.83 4.18 -15.44
N LEU A 413 3.30 3.68 -16.55
CA LEU A 413 2.89 4.55 -17.66
C LEU A 413 1.66 5.39 -17.32
N ALA A 414 0.73 4.88 -16.53
CA ALA A 414 -0.42 5.63 -16.05
C ALA A 414 0.01 6.81 -15.17
N HIS A 415 1.00 6.62 -14.29
CA HIS A 415 1.58 7.73 -13.53
C HIS A 415 2.10 8.85 -14.44
N VAL A 416 2.78 8.52 -15.54
CA VAL A 416 3.44 9.49 -16.42
C VAL A 416 2.51 10.08 -17.49
N PHE A 417 1.68 9.25 -18.12
CA PHE A 417 0.95 9.59 -19.35
C PHE A 417 -0.53 9.93 -19.14
N LEU A 418 -1.10 9.78 -17.93
CA LEU A 418 -2.51 10.07 -17.69
C LEU A 418 -2.91 11.49 -18.11
N ARG A 419 -2.02 12.47 -17.93
CA ARG A 419 -2.26 13.85 -18.41
C ARG A 419 -2.50 13.98 -19.90
N TYR A 420 -1.87 13.14 -20.73
CA TYR A 420 -2.02 13.18 -22.18
C TYR A 420 -3.28 12.44 -22.63
N ALA A 421 -3.65 11.38 -21.92
CA ALA A 421 -4.90 10.66 -22.15
C ALA A 421 -6.14 11.45 -21.68
N ARG A 422 -5.97 12.32 -20.68
CA ARG A 422 -7.04 13.15 -20.10
C ARG A 422 -6.68 14.64 -20.03
N PRO A 423 -6.41 15.30 -21.17
CA PRO A 423 -5.87 16.66 -21.19
C PRO A 423 -6.79 17.71 -20.55
N GLY A 424 -8.12 17.49 -20.61
CA GLY A 424 -9.13 18.37 -20.00
C GLY A 424 -9.01 18.50 -18.48
N ASP A 425 -8.43 17.50 -17.80
CA ASP A 425 -8.27 17.49 -16.34
C ASP A 425 -7.01 18.25 -15.85
N PHE A 426 -6.13 18.65 -16.77
CA PHE A 426 -4.85 19.30 -16.46
C PHE A 426 -4.74 20.72 -17.02
N GLY A 427 -5.38 21.01 -18.16
CA GLY A 427 -5.45 22.37 -18.74
C GLY A 427 -4.12 22.95 -19.24
N ASN A 428 -3.02 22.21 -19.13
CA ASN A 428 -1.67 22.64 -19.50
C ASN A 428 -0.97 21.62 -20.43
N VAL A 429 -1.73 21.02 -21.35
CA VAL A 429 -1.24 20.07 -22.35
C VAL A 429 -1.51 20.65 -23.74
N SER A 430 -0.47 20.79 -24.56
CA SER A 430 -0.59 21.33 -25.92
C SER A 430 -1.23 20.33 -26.89
N GLY A 431 -1.84 20.83 -27.98
CA GLY A 431 -2.40 19.97 -29.04
C GLY A 431 -1.37 18.97 -29.59
N ARG A 432 -0.14 19.44 -29.82
CA ARG A 432 0.97 18.59 -30.27
C ARG A 432 1.29 17.45 -29.27
N GLU A 433 1.26 17.72 -27.97
CA GLU A 433 1.49 16.67 -26.97
C GLU A 433 0.34 15.66 -26.92
N ILE A 434 -0.90 16.10 -27.12
CA ILE A 434 -2.08 15.22 -27.19
C ILE A 434 -1.92 14.27 -28.39
N ASP A 435 -1.56 14.80 -29.55
CA ASP A 435 -1.38 13.99 -30.77
C ASP A 435 -0.27 12.94 -30.59
N LEU A 436 0.85 13.32 -29.97
CA LEU A 436 2.01 12.44 -29.80
C LEU A 436 1.83 11.39 -28.70
N TYR A 437 1.21 11.75 -27.58
CA TYR A 437 1.25 10.96 -26.34
C TYR A 437 -0.11 10.50 -25.84
N GLY A 438 -1.21 11.12 -26.29
CA GLY A 438 -2.57 10.75 -25.88
C GLY A 438 -2.91 9.28 -26.11
N PRO A 439 -2.54 8.67 -27.26
CA PRO A 439 -2.83 7.26 -27.54
C PRO A 439 -2.00 6.23 -26.75
N VAL A 440 -0.97 6.64 -26.00
CA VAL A 440 0.00 5.70 -25.40
C VAL A 440 -0.67 4.71 -24.45
N LEU A 441 -1.51 5.18 -23.51
CA LEU A 441 -2.22 4.31 -22.58
C LEU A 441 -3.18 3.37 -23.30
N GLU A 442 -3.93 3.87 -24.27
CA GLU A 442 -4.84 3.05 -25.09
C GLU A 442 -4.09 1.92 -25.81
N ARG A 443 -2.96 2.23 -26.45
CA ARG A 443 -2.11 1.24 -27.12
C ARG A 443 -1.55 0.22 -26.14
N TYR A 444 -1.26 0.63 -24.91
CA TYR A 444 -0.80 -0.27 -23.85
C TYR A 444 -1.91 -1.23 -23.38
N TYR A 445 -3.14 -0.75 -23.19
CA TYR A 445 -4.29 -1.62 -22.90
C TYR A 445 -4.52 -2.66 -24.01
N ARG A 446 -4.34 -2.28 -25.28
CA ARG A 446 -4.40 -3.24 -26.41
C ARG A 446 -3.28 -4.29 -26.36
N ARG A 447 -2.10 -3.92 -25.88
CA ARG A 447 -1.00 -4.87 -25.64
C ARG A 447 -1.36 -5.87 -24.55
N ILE A 448 -1.92 -5.39 -23.43
CA ILE A 448 -2.42 -6.24 -22.33
C ILE A 448 -3.49 -7.20 -22.83
N ASP A 449 -4.44 -6.72 -23.63
CA ASP A 449 -5.48 -7.54 -24.24
C ASP A 449 -4.90 -8.66 -25.13
N GLY A 450 -3.83 -8.36 -25.87
CA GLY A 450 -3.09 -9.36 -26.64
C GLY A 450 -2.40 -10.43 -25.77
N ILE A 451 -1.93 -10.07 -24.57
CA ILE A 451 -1.37 -11.04 -23.59
C ILE A 451 -2.50 -11.94 -23.07
N ILE A 452 -3.63 -11.34 -22.67
CA ILE A 452 -4.83 -12.07 -22.21
C ILE A 452 -5.34 -13.02 -23.29
N GLY A 453 -5.45 -12.54 -24.53
CA GLY A 453 -5.92 -13.35 -25.66
C GLY A 453 -5.06 -14.59 -25.90
N LYS A 454 -3.74 -14.49 -25.71
CA LYS A 454 -2.82 -15.64 -25.79
C LYS A 454 -2.97 -16.57 -24.59
N ALA A 455 -3.04 -16.03 -23.38
CA ALA A 455 -3.26 -16.82 -22.17
C ALA A 455 -4.57 -17.64 -22.23
N LEU A 456 -5.66 -17.05 -22.74
CA LEU A 456 -6.93 -17.74 -22.98
C LEU A 456 -6.89 -18.82 -24.07
N GLN A 457 -5.90 -18.76 -24.98
CA GLN A 457 -5.66 -19.83 -25.96
C GLN A 457 -4.82 -20.94 -25.33
N SER A 458 -3.77 -20.57 -24.60
CA SER A 458 -2.83 -21.51 -23.96
C SER A 458 -3.45 -22.31 -22.81
N ALA A 459 -4.35 -21.72 -22.01
CA ALA A 459 -4.99 -22.40 -20.88
C ALA A 459 -5.97 -23.52 -21.30
N GLY A 460 -6.43 -23.52 -22.55
CA GLY A 460 -7.37 -24.51 -23.07
C GLY A 460 -8.71 -24.50 -22.33
N ASN A 461 -9.35 -25.67 -22.24
CA ASN A 461 -10.67 -25.85 -21.61
C ASN A 461 -10.60 -26.44 -20.19
N GLU A 462 -9.40 -26.77 -19.69
CA GLU A 462 -9.21 -27.52 -18.44
C GLU A 462 -8.69 -26.69 -17.27
N GLY A 463 -8.07 -25.53 -17.54
CA GLY A 463 -7.54 -24.62 -16.53
C GLY A 463 -8.40 -23.37 -16.34
N PHE A 464 -8.17 -22.67 -15.23
CA PHE A 464 -8.74 -21.36 -14.97
C PHE A 464 -7.75 -20.25 -15.29
N VAL A 465 -8.24 -19.18 -15.89
CA VAL A 465 -7.50 -17.93 -16.11
C VAL A 465 -8.12 -16.84 -15.25
N PHE A 466 -7.33 -16.33 -14.31
CA PHE A 466 -7.65 -15.21 -13.46
C PHE A 466 -6.93 -13.98 -14.02
N VAL A 467 -7.67 -12.95 -14.40
CA VAL A 467 -7.11 -11.67 -14.83
C VAL A 467 -7.50 -10.61 -13.81
N THR A 468 -6.51 -10.00 -13.19
CA THR A 468 -6.67 -9.13 -12.03
C THR A 468 -6.00 -7.79 -12.22
N ALA A 469 -6.49 -6.81 -11.47
CA ALA A 469 -5.79 -5.58 -11.15
C ALA A 469 -6.07 -5.28 -9.68
N THR A 470 -5.04 -4.98 -8.91
CA THR A 470 -5.16 -4.63 -7.49
C THR A 470 -5.83 -3.27 -7.28
N HIS A 471 -5.59 -2.34 -8.20
CA HIS A 471 -6.10 -0.97 -8.18
C HIS A 471 -6.08 -0.33 -9.57
N GLY A 472 -6.90 0.72 -9.74
CA GLY A 472 -6.82 1.61 -10.90
C GLY A 472 -5.83 2.77 -10.71
N ILE A 473 -6.01 3.83 -11.48
CA ILE A 473 -5.25 5.08 -11.37
C ILE A 473 -6.21 6.28 -11.24
N GLU A 474 -5.85 7.26 -10.42
CA GLU A 474 -6.55 8.54 -10.31
C GLU A 474 -5.63 9.72 -10.64
N ILE A 475 -6.22 10.91 -10.80
CA ILE A 475 -5.46 12.13 -11.11
C ILE A 475 -4.73 12.62 -9.86
N ALA A 476 -3.45 12.95 -10.02
CA ALA A 476 -2.65 13.55 -8.96
C ALA A 476 -3.29 14.86 -8.46
N SER A 477 -3.53 14.95 -7.15
CA SER A 477 -4.15 16.13 -6.52
C SER A 477 -3.33 17.41 -6.73
N ILE A 478 -4.01 18.56 -6.78
CA ILE A 478 -3.36 19.88 -6.95
C ILE A 478 -2.23 20.11 -5.94
N PRO A 479 -2.41 19.86 -4.62
CA PRO A 479 -1.32 20.07 -3.65
C PRO A 479 -0.09 19.20 -3.93
N ARG A 480 -0.28 17.95 -4.40
CA ARG A 480 0.82 17.04 -4.74
C ARG A 480 1.57 17.52 -5.97
N ARG A 481 0.85 17.93 -7.03
CA ARG A 481 1.45 18.50 -8.24
C ARG A 481 2.24 19.77 -7.94
N LEU A 482 1.69 20.67 -7.12
CA LEU A 482 2.38 21.89 -6.71
C LEU A 482 3.63 21.60 -5.88
N ARG A 483 3.56 20.62 -4.97
CA ARG A 483 4.74 20.17 -4.20
C ARG A 483 5.84 19.68 -5.14
N ALA A 484 5.52 18.80 -6.09
CA ALA A 484 6.50 18.30 -7.05
C ALA A 484 7.15 19.44 -7.85
N GLU A 485 6.36 20.44 -8.27
CA GLU A 485 6.88 21.62 -8.97
C GLU A 485 7.86 22.44 -8.11
N LEU A 486 7.52 22.66 -6.84
CA LEU A 486 8.33 23.45 -5.90
C LEU A 486 9.60 22.73 -5.43
N THR A 487 9.54 21.41 -5.25
CA THR A 487 10.66 20.63 -4.73
C THR A 487 11.54 20.03 -5.82
N GLY A 488 11.20 20.25 -7.11
CA GLY A 488 11.85 19.55 -8.23
C GLY A 488 11.63 18.04 -8.21
N GLY A 489 10.55 17.59 -7.57
CA GLY A 489 10.18 16.17 -7.51
C GLY A 489 9.64 15.66 -8.85
N GLU A 490 9.47 14.35 -8.94
CA GLU A 490 8.91 13.73 -10.14
C GLU A 490 7.50 14.24 -10.45
N ARG A 491 7.25 14.66 -11.69
CA ARG A 491 6.01 15.27 -12.14
C ARG A 491 4.99 14.22 -12.58
N LEU A 492 4.53 13.42 -11.63
CA LEU A 492 3.52 12.40 -11.87
C LEU A 492 2.13 13.01 -12.08
N SER A 493 1.43 12.53 -13.09
CA SER A 493 0.07 12.93 -13.46
C SER A 493 -1.00 12.00 -12.90
N GLY A 494 -0.70 10.71 -12.81
CA GLY A 494 -1.51 9.70 -12.10
C GLY A 494 -0.96 9.41 -10.72
N VAL A 495 -1.82 8.97 -9.80
CA VAL A 495 -1.48 8.39 -8.49
C VAL A 495 -2.47 7.27 -8.14
N HIS A 496 -2.14 6.46 -7.15
CA HIS A 496 -3.01 5.40 -6.63
C HIS A 496 -3.28 5.49 -5.12
N ASP A 497 -2.88 6.59 -4.45
CA ASP A 497 -3.10 6.82 -3.01
C ASP A 497 -4.56 6.55 -2.57
N ARG A 498 -5.55 6.90 -3.42
CA ARG A 498 -6.98 6.57 -3.27
C ARG A 498 -7.56 6.03 -4.58
N ALA A 499 -6.81 5.13 -5.23
CA ALA A 499 -7.17 4.58 -6.53
C ALA A 499 -8.61 4.03 -6.59
N PRO A 500 -9.23 4.06 -7.79
CA PRO A 500 -10.43 3.29 -8.07
C PRO A 500 -10.26 1.80 -7.73
N GLU A 501 -11.39 1.15 -7.44
CA GLU A 501 -11.44 -0.30 -7.23
C GLU A 501 -10.78 -1.03 -8.41
N GLY A 502 -9.97 -2.05 -8.11
CA GLY A 502 -9.43 -2.97 -9.09
C GLY A 502 -10.51 -3.90 -9.64
N PHE A 503 -10.08 -4.98 -10.30
CA PHE A 503 -11.02 -5.94 -10.88
C PHE A 503 -10.51 -7.37 -10.82
N LEU A 504 -11.45 -8.30 -11.01
CA LEU A 504 -11.19 -9.69 -11.30
C LEU A 504 -12.07 -10.12 -12.46
N PHE A 505 -11.45 -10.76 -13.45
CA PHE A 505 -12.10 -11.60 -14.43
C PHE A 505 -11.64 -13.04 -14.20
N VAL A 506 -12.57 -13.98 -14.25
CA VAL A 506 -12.28 -15.42 -14.20
C VAL A 506 -12.88 -16.06 -15.44
N HIS A 507 -12.08 -16.87 -16.12
CA HIS A 507 -12.51 -17.73 -17.22
C HIS A 507 -12.02 -19.15 -16.96
N GLY A 508 -12.79 -20.15 -17.36
CA GLY A 508 -12.40 -21.54 -17.17
C GLY A 508 -13.60 -22.49 -17.09
N PRO A 509 -13.34 -23.79 -16.85
CA PRO A 509 -14.37 -24.79 -16.72
C PRO A 509 -15.29 -24.48 -15.53
N ASP A 510 -16.60 -24.60 -15.74
CA ASP A 510 -17.63 -24.39 -14.72
C ASP A 510 -17.76 -22.96 -14.14
N VAL A 511 -17.05 -21.98 -14.72
CA VAL A 511 -17.29 -20.56 -14.44
C VAL A 511 -18.62 -20.13 -15.07
N MET A 512 -19.40 -19.33 -14.36
CA MET A 512 -20.64 -18.77 -14.90
C MET A 512 -20.34 -17.79 -16.04
N ARG A 513 -20.83 -18.09 -17.25
CA ARG A 513 -20.64 -17.24 -18.44
C ARG A 513 -21.42 -15.93 -18.33
N GLY A 514 -20.80 -14.80 -18.65
CA GLY A 514 -21.43 -13.49 -18.65
C GLY A 514 -21.81 -12.96 -17.27
N ARG A 515 -21.28 -13.56 -16.19
CA ARG A 515 -21.71 -13.28 -14.83
C ARG A 515 -20.99 -12.07 -14.26
N VAL A 516 -21.75 -11.08 -13.80
CA VAL A 516 -21.22 -10.02 -12.94
C VAL A 516 -21.44 -10.41 -11.47
N PHE A 517 -20.37 -10.69 -10.72
CA PHE A 517 -20.50 -11.13 -9.32
C PHE A 517 -20.60 -9.97 -8.30
N GLY A 518 -20.58 -8.73 -8.77
CA GLY A 518 -20.73 -7.53 -7.95
C GLY A 518 -19.39 -7.05 -7.39
N ARG A 519 -19.29 -6.94 -6.05
CA ARG A 519 -18.09 -6.48 -5.34
C ARG A 519 -17.46 -7.62 -4.54
N GLY A 520 -16.16 -7.82 -4.74
CA GLY A 520 -15.27 -8.58 -3.84
C GLY A 520 -14.13 -7.69 -3.35
N SER A 521 -13.16 -8.26 -2.65
CA SER A 521 -11.92 -7.59 -2.26
C SER A 521 -10.71 -8.32 -2.84
N ILE A 522 -9.59 -7.62 -3.03
CA ILE A 522 -8.34 -8.25 -3.49
C ILE A 522 -7.87 -9.39 -2.58
N VAL A 523 -8.22 -9.36 -1.29
CA VAL A 523 -7.91 -10.43 -0.33
C VAL A 523 -8.67 -11.74 -0.63
N ASP A 524 -9.77 -11.67 -1.38
CA ASP A 524 -10.59 -12.83 -1.77
C ASP A 524 -10.00 -13.62 -2.95
N VAL A 525 -9.03 -13.04 -3.68
CA VAL A 525 -8.47 -13.65 -4.90
C VAL A 525 -7.74 -14.95 -4.56
N ALA A 526 -6.87 -14.93 -3.55
CA ALA A 526 -6.10 -16.10 -3.14
C ALA A 526 -6.98 -17.29 -2.71
N PRO A 527 -7.91 -17.16 -1.73
CA PRO A 527 -8.77 -18.28 -1.35
C PRO A 527 -9.65 -18.76 -2.52
N THR A 528 -10.07 -17.86 -3.42
CA THR A 528 -10.83 -18.23 -4.63
C THR A 528 -9.99 -19.05 -5.61
N ALA A 529 -8.72 -18.70 -5.82
CA ALA A 529 -7.80 -19.44 -6.69
C ALA A 529 -7.42 -20.81 -6.10
N LEU A 530 -7.22 -20.90 -4.77
CA LEU A 530 -7.01 -22.18 -4.08
C LEU A 530 -8.24 -23.09 -4.24
N TYR A 531 -9.43 -22.55 -4.01
CA TYR A 531 -10.68 -23.28 -4.21
C TYR A 531 -10.84 -23.78 -5.66
N ALA A 532 -10.57 -22.93 -6.66
CA ALA A 532 -10.64 -23.29 -8.07
C ALA A 532 -9.67 -24.42 -8.45
N SER A 533 -8.46 -24.43 -7.87
CA SER A 533 -7.46 -25.46 -8.10
C SER A 533 -7.70 -26.76 -7.32
N GLY A 534 -8.72 -26.79 -6.46
CA GLY A 534 -9.01 -27.93 -5.59
C GLY A 534 -8.08 -28.03 -4.37
N LEU A 535 -7.30 -26.97 -4.11
CA LEU A 535 -6.43 -26.89 -2.93
C LEU A 535 -7.24 -26.44 -1.69
N PRO A 536 -6.83 -26.87 -0.48
CA PRO A 536 -7.49 -26.42 0.73
C PRO A 536 -7.44 -24.90 0.90
N VAL A 537 -8.44 -24.35 1.58
CA VAL A 537 -8.46 -22.95 1.99
C VAL A 537 -8.19 -22.88 3.49
N ALA A 538 -7.30 -21.99 3.90
CA ALA A 538 -6.95 -21.85 5.29
C ALA A 538 -8.05 -21.11 6.07
N ARG A 539 -8.42 -21.63 7.24
CA ARG A 539 -9.41 -20.98 8.14
C ARG A 539 -8.93 -19.62 8.62
N ASP A 540 -7.62 -19.44 8.68
CA ASP A 540 -6.97 -18.20 9.05
C ASP A 540 -6.68 -17.31 7.83
N SER A 541 -7.26 -17.56 6.64
CA SER A 541 -7.29 -16.55 5.57
C SER A 541 -8.21 -15.40 5.97
N ASP A 542 -7.83 -14.15 5.65
CA ASP A 542 -8.71 -13.00 5.89
C ASP A 542 -9.74 -12.83 4.76
N GLY A 543 -9.46 -13.40 3.59
CA GLY A 543 -10.35 -13.39 2.44
C GLY A 543 -11.36 -14.52 2.43
N SER A 544 -12.40 -14.35 1.63
CA SER A 544 -13.47 -15.33 1.40
C SER A 544 -13.44 -15.86 -0.02
N ILE A 545 -13.98 -17.06 -0.23
CA ILE A 545 -14.14 -17.62 -1.57
C ILE A 545 -15.28 -16.88 -2.28
N LEU A 546 -15.02 -16.35 -3.48
CA LEU A 546 -16.03 -15.76 -4.35
C LEU A 546 -16.85 -16.86 -5.06
N ALA A 547 -17.61 -17.64 -4.28
CA ALA A 547 -18.33 -18.82 -4.78
C ALA A 547 -19.33 -18.52 -5.91
N GLY A 548 -19.88 -17.29 -5.94
CA GLY A 548 -20.81 -16.83 -6.99
C GLY A 548 -20.20 -16.66 -8.39
N ILE A 549 -18.91 -16.95 -8.55
CA ILE A 549 -18.20 -17.05 -9.85
C ILE A 549 -18.47 -18.41 -10.51
N PHE A 550 -18.68 -19.46 -9.72
CA PHE A 550 -18.78 -20.84 -10.20
C PHE A 550 -20.22 -21.30 -10.31
N SER A 551 -20.46 -22.30 -11.15
CA SER A 551 -21.78 -22.94 -11.27
C SER A 551 -22.18 -23.69 -10.00
N GLU A 552 -23.49 -23.86 -9.80
CA GLU A 552 -24.02 -24.67 -8.71
C GLU A 552 -23.57 -26.13 -8.80
N SER A 553 -23.46 -26.67 -10.01
CA SER A 553 -22.94 -28.02 -10.27
C SER A 553 -21.50 -28.18 -9.78
N PHE A 554 -20.65 -27.19 -10.05
CA PHE A 554 -19.27 -27.20 -9.57
C PHE A 554 -19.19 -27.09 -8.06
N THR A 555 -19.86 -26.10 -7.48
CA THR A 555 -19.82 -25.89 -6.02
C THR A 555 -20.41 -27.05 -5.22
N SER A 556 -21.39 -27.77 -5.78
CA SER A 556 -21.96 -28.98 -5.16
C SER A 556 -21.04 -30.20 -5.25
N SER A 557 -20.30 -30.34 -6.35
CA SER A 557 -19.38 -31.47 -6.57
C SER A 557 -17.95 -31.23 -6.06
N HIS A 558 -17.61 -29.98 -5.77
CA HIS A 558 -16.30 -29.53 -5.29
C HIS A 558 -16.46 -28.82 -3.93
N PRO A 559 -16.66 -29.59 -2.83
CA PRO A 559 -16.80 -29.00 -1.51
C PRO A 559 -15.49 -28.33 -1.06
N VAL A 560 -15.63 -27.21 -0.35
CA VAL A 560 -14.48 -26.48 0.20
C VAL A 560 -13.75 -27.36 1.22
N THR A 561 -12.49 -27.66 0.94
CA THR A 561 -11.61 -28.31 1.93
C THR A 561 -10.97 -27.22 2.78
N VAL A 562 -11.09 -27.32 4.11
CA VAL A 562 -10.58 -26.30 5.03
C VAL A 562 -9.49 -26.88 5.91
N ILE A 563 -8.34 -26.19 5.98
CA ILE A 563 -7.27 -26.49 6.94
C ILE A 563 -7.15 -25.38 7.99
N ARG A 564 -6.42 -25.62 9.08
CA ARG A 564 -6.23 -24.60 10.12
C ARG A 564 -5.42 -23.41 9.61
N THR A 565 -4.27 -23.67 9.00
CA THR A 565 -3.32 -22.67 8.50
C THR A 565 -2.31 -23.34 7.58
N TYR A 566 -1.74 -22.58 6.64
CA TYR A 566 -0.55 -22.97 5.87
C TYR A 566 0.77 -22.66 6.60
N GLY A 567 0.70 -22.05 7.79
CA GLY A 567 1.88 -21.61 8.53
C GLY A 567 2.59 -20.42 7.89
N GLU A 568 3.79 -20.13 8.37
CA GLU A 568 4.62 -19.05 7.83
C GLU A 568 5.33 -19.50 6.53
N ARG A 569 5.80 -18.52 5.76
CA ARG A 569 6.63 -18.74 4.58
C ARG A 569 7.92 -19.46 4.99
N THR A 570 8.28 -20.50 4.24
CA THR A 570 9.46 -21.34 4.49
C THR A 570 10.52 -20.96 3.46
N GLY A 571 11.53 -20.20 3.89
CA GLY A 571 12.62 -19.69 3.07
C GLY A 571 13.32 -18.58 3.84
N PRO A 572 14.62 -18.33 3.61
CA PRO A 572 15.25 -17.17 4.21
C PRO A 572 14.45 -15.91 3.80
N PRO A 573 14.22 -14.95 4.71
CA PRO A 573 13.93 -13.59 4.29
C PRO A 573 14.99 -13.22 3.24
N THR A 574 14.60 -12.55 2.17
CA THR A 574 15.62 -11.88 1.36
C THR A 574 16.33 -10.92 2.29
N ASP A 575 17.57 -11.25 2.68
CA ASP A 575 18.42 -10.35 3.45
C ASP A 575 18.58 -9.07 2.63
N GLY A 576 17.80 -8.05 2.99
CA GLY A 576 17.91 -6.67 2.51
C GLY A 576 18.94 -5.89 3.30
#